data_AF-A0A2N0PL26-F1
#
_entry.id   AF-A0A2N0PL26-F1
#
_cell.length_a   1.000
_cell.length_b   1.000
_cell.length_c   1.000
_cell.angle_alpha   90.00
_cell.angle_beta   90.00
_cell.angle_gamma   90.00
#
_symmetry.space_group_name_H-M   'P 1'
#
loop_
_entity.id
_entity.type
_entity.pdbx_description
1 polymer ?
#
loop_
_entity_poly.entity_id
_entity_poly.type
_entity_poly.pdbx_seq_one_letter_code
_entity_poly.pdbx_strand_id
1 'polypeptide(L)'
;TAKGIKLVLEERGLWPQNQLKRICDDCKKHSPTSDNFVCFHSNPIFLAQKSLIQEIIENRGHKVIFYLKFHCELNFKRYTRNNSLNSVSLKQIRRYARRSWRFMDAYRKGLTGIVALHAVKQYRSHRRIPENVIINFPIT
;
A
#
# COMPACT_ATOMS: atom_id res chain seq x y z
N THR A 1 -24.29 -6.11 7.81
CA THR A 1 -23.82 -7.18 6.90
C THR A 1 -23.09 -6.55 5.75
N ALA A 2 -21.97 -7.11 5.30
CA ALA A 2 -21.25 -6.57 4.15
C ALA A 2 -22.16 -6.66 2.91
N LYS A 3 -22.55 -5.52 2.34
CA LYS A 3 -23.27 -5.51 1.06
C LYS A 3 -22.33 -6.06 -0.01
N GLY A 4 -22.84 -6.97 -0.85
CA GLY A 4 -22.09 -7.49 -1.98
C GLY A 4 -21.77 -6.37 -2.98
N ILE A 5 -20.62 -6.49 -3.67
CA ILE A 5 -20.12 -5.44 -4.56
C ILE A 5 -21.11 -5.09 -5.69
N LYS A 6 -21.92 -6.06 -6.12
CA LYS A 6 -23.01 -5.88 -7.07
C LYS A 6 -24.06 -4.88 -6.58
N LEU A 7 -24.62 -5.10 -5.38
CA LEU A 7 -25.61 -4.21 -4.77
C LEU A 7 -25.07 -2.79 -4.61
N VAL A 8 -23.80 -2.65 -4.20
CA VAL A 8 -23.16 -1.33 -4.05
C VAL A 8 -23.05 -0.59 -5.38
N LEU A 9 -22.79 -1.30 -6.48
CA LEU A 9 -22.69 -0.72 -7.82
C LEU A 9 -24.08 -0.41 -8.40
N GLU A 10 -25.09 -1.24 -8.15
CA GLU A 10 -26.48 -1.01 -8.55
C GLU A 10 -27.07 0.22 -7.84
N GLU A 11 -26.91 0.33 -6.51
CA GLU A 11 -27.34 1.50 -5.72
C GLU A 11 -26.72 2.82 -6.21
N ARG A 12 -25.57 2.76 -6.88
CA ARG A 12 -24.81 3.91 -7.37
C ARG A 12 -24.96 4.16 -8.87
N GLY A 13 -25.79 3.38 -9.57
CA GLY A 13 -25.99 3.49 -11.02
C GLY A 13 -24.74 3.18 -11.86
N LEU A 14 -23.78 2.45 -11.29
CA LEU A 14 -22.52 2.08 -11.93
C LEU A 14 -22.54 0.64 -12.48
N TRP A 15 -23.65 -0.07 -12.31
CA TRP A 15 -23.79 -1.43 -12.82
C TRP A 15 -24.11 -1.41 -14.32
N PRO A 16 -23.25 -1.98 -15.19
CA PRO A 16 -23.48 -1.94 -16.63
C PRO A 16 -24.72 -2.76 -17.01
N GLN A 17 -25.48 -2.25 -17.98
CA GLN A 17 -26.70 -2.89 -18.49
C GLN A 17 -26.42 -4.29 -19.07
N ASN A 18 -25.24 -4.48 -19.69
CA ASN A 18 -24.81 -5.73 -20.31
C ASN A 18 -24.11 -6.70 -19.34
N GLN A 19 -24.34 -6.54 -18.02
CA GLN A 19 -23.71 -7.30 -16.93
C GLN A 19 -22.18 -7.08 -16.83
N LEU A 20 -21.66 -7.12 -15.59
CA LEU A 20 -20.24 -6.90 -15.35
C LEU A 20 -19.43 -8.15 -15.74
N LYS A 21 -18.65 -8.08 -16.82
CA LYS A 21 -17.85 -9.22 -17.31
C LYS A 21 -16.57 -9.45 -16.53
N ARG A 22 -15.89 -8.39 -16.08
CA ARG A 22 -14.71 -8.48 -15.19
C ARG A 22 -14.51 -7.20 -14.38
N ILE A 23 -13.86 -7.32 -13.23
CA ILE A 23 -13.31 -6.19 -12.48
C ILE A 23 -11.89 -5.95 -12.99
N CYS A 24 -11.52 -4.69 -13.25
CA CYS A 24 -10.20 -4.37 -13.78
C CYS A 24 -9.16 -4.29 -12.65
N ASP A 25 -8.12 -5.14 -12.72
CA ASP A 25 -7.06 -5.20 -11.72
C ASP A 25 -5.96 -4.14 -11.92
N ASP A 26 -5.69 -3.71 -13.16
CA ASP A 26 -4.64 -2.71 -13.50
C ASP A 26 -5.12 -1.72 -14.58
N CYS A 27 -5.29 -0.44 -14.24
CA CYS A 27 -5.85 0.58 -15.14
C CYS A 27 -4.79 1.56 -15.67
N LYS A 28 -4.22 1.31 -16.87
CA LYS A 28 -3.56 2.34 -17.71
C LYS A 28 -4.27 2.63 -19.05
N LYS A 29 -5.36 1.92 -19.38
CA LYS A 29 -5.89 1.87 -20.76
C LYS A 29 -7.41 2.04 -20.95
N HIS A 30 -8.22 2.20 -19.89
CA HIS A 30 -9.68 2.25 -20.04
C HIS A 30 -10.29 3.52 -19.47
N SER A 31 -11.28 4.07 -20.20
CA SER A 31 -12.23 5.05 -19.69
C SER A 31 -13.03 4.46 -18.52
N PRO A 32 -13.35 5.23 -17.45
CA PRO A 32 -14.01 4.74 -16.24
C PRO A 32 -15.40 4.10 -16.46
N THR A 33 -15.97 4.28 -17.65
CA THR A 33 -17.28 3.79 -18.07
C THR A 33 -17.21 3.29 -19.51
N SER A 34 -16.54 2.17 -19.76
CA SER A 34 -16.78 1.40 -21.00
C SER A 34 -17.81 0.31 -20.71
N ASP A 35 -18.66 0.01 -21.71
CA ASP A 35 -19.97 -0.66 -21.59
C ASP A 35 -20.02 -2.00 -20.83
N ASN A 36 -18.89 -2.57 -20.40
CA ASN A 36 -18.82 -3.87 -19.74
C ASN A 36 -17.80 -3.96 -18.59
N PHE A 37 -17.17 -2.85 -18.17
CA PHE A 37 -16.11 -2.86 -17.14
C PHE A 37 -16.24 -1.73 -16.12
N VAL A 38 -15.96 -2.03 -14.85
CA VAL A 38 -15.83 -1.05 -13.77
C VAL A 38 -14.38 -1.05 -13.30
N CYS A 39 -13.66 0.06 -13.49
CA CYS A 39 -12.32 0.25 -12.90
C CYS A 39 -12.49 0.92 -11.53
N PHE A 40 -12.09 0.22 -10.46
CA PHE A 40 -12.12 0.78 -9.10
C PHE A 40 -11.09 1.89 -8.90
N HIS A 41 -9.92 1.77 -9.52
CA HIS A 41 -8.79 2.68 -9.30
C HIS A 41 -9.01 4.08 -9.88
N SER A 42 -9.72 4.20 -11.00
CA SER A 42 -9.95 5.49 -11.67
C SER A 42 -11.34 6.04 -11.44
N ASN A 43 -12.23 5.28 -10.80
CA ASN A 43 -13.59 5.73 -10.59
C ASN A 43 -13.64 6.71 -9.39
N PRO A 44 -14.16 7.93 -9.61
CA PRO A 44 -14.10 9.01 -8.62
C PRO A 44 -14.84 8.68 -7.31
N ILE A 45 -15.85 7.81 -7.35
CA ILE A 45 -16.61 7.42 -6.15
C ILE A 45 -15.76 6.52 -5.23
N PHE A 46 -14.88 5.69 -5.79
CA PHE A 46 -13.98 4.87 -4.98
C PHE A 46 -12.77 5.65 -4.50
N LEU A 47 -12.29 6.62 -5.30
CA LEU A 47 -11.22 7.53 -4.88
C LEU A 47 -11.64 8.47 -3.74
N ALA A 48 -12.92 8.87 -3.71
CA ALA A 48 -13.47 9.72 -2.65
C ALA A 48 -13.81 8.96 -1.35
N GLN A 49 -13.87 7.62 -1.39
CA GLN A 49 -14.26 6.83 -0.22
C GLN A 49 -13.11 6.72 0.78
N LYS A 50 -13.34 7.23 2.00
CA LYS A 50 -12.41 7.02 3.12
C LYS A 50 -12.42 5.55 3.55
N SER A 51 -11.26 5.04 3.96
CA SER A 51 -11.21 3.69 4.55
C SER A 51 -11.94 3.67 5.90
N LEU A 52 -12.52 2.52 6.26
CA LEU A 52 -13.21 2.35 7.56
C LEU A 52 -12.32 2.77 8.74
N ILE A 53 -11.03 2.42 8.68
CA ILE A 53 -10.05 2.79 9.71
C ILE A 53 -9.88 4.31 9.78
N GLN A 54 -9.86 5.00 8.63
CA GLN A 54 -9.78 6.45 8.59
C GLN A 54 -10.99 7.09 9.27
N GLU A 55 -12.20 6.66 8.91
CA GLU A 55 -13.45 7.18 9.48
C GLU A 55 -13.50 6.99 11.00
N ILE A 56 -13.15 5.79 11.48
CA ILE A 56 -13.16 5.47 12.91
C ILE A 56 -12.19 6.37 13.70
N ILE A 57 -11.01 6.62 13.16
CA ILE A 57 -9.99 7.43 13.85
C ILE A 57 -10.37 8.92 13.81
N GLU A 58 -10.84 9.42 12.67
CA GLU A 58 -11.30 10.81 12.53
C GLU A 58 -12.53 11.09 13.41
N ASN A 59 -13.49 10.16 13.50
CA ASN A 59 -14.66 10.27 14.37
C ASN A 59 -14.30 10.31 15.87
N ARG A 60 -13.12 9.80 16.24
CA ARG A 60 -12.58 9.93 17.60
C ARG A 60 -11.76 11.21 17.80
N GLY A 61 -11.78 12.14 16.84
CA GLY A 61 -11.09 13.43 16.91
C GLY A 61 -9.59 13.35 16.60
N HIS A 62 -9.09 12.22 16.08
CA HIS A 62 -7.67 12.03 15.79
C HIS A 62 -7.36 12.24 14.31
N LYS A 63 -6.23 12.90 14.00
CA LYS A 63 -5.75 13.07 12.62
C LYS A 63 -5.07 11.81 12.11
N VAL A 64 -5.56 11.28 10.99
CA VAL A 64 -4.96 10.13 10.30
C VAL A 64 -3.91 10.60 9.32
N ILE A 65 -2.69 10.06 9.43
CA ILE A 65 -1.60 10.34 8.48
C ILE A 65 -1.20 9.01 7.86
N PHE A 66 -1.60 8.78 6.61
CA PHE A 66 -1.20 7.61 5.85
C PHE A 66 0.22 7.79 5.33
N TYR A 67 1.14 7.00 5.86
CA TYR A 67 2.47 6.89 5.30
C TYR A 67 2.44 5.91 4.14
N LEU A 68 3.00 6.33 3.01
CA LEU A 68 3.27 5.43 1.91
C LEU A 68 4.06 4.22 2.44
N LYS A 69 3.50 3.02 2.22
CA LYS A 69 4.02 1.72 2.67
C LYS A 69 5.50 1.50 2.33
N PHE A 70 6.02 2.26 1.37
CA PHE A 70 7.36 2.13 0.81
C PHE A 70 8.34 3.27 1.20
N HIS A 71 7.94 4.32 1.92
CA HIS A 71 8.88 5.38 2.34
C HIS A 71 9.30 5.22 3.81
N CYS A 72 10.10 4.18 4.07
CA CYS A 72 10.58 3.86 5.43
C CYS A 72 11.48 4.94 6.05
N GLU A 73 12.06 5.84 5.25
CA GLU A 73 12.86 6.99 5.71
C GLU A 73 12.03 8.06 6.46
N LEU A 74 10.73 8.19 6.14
CA LEU A 74 9.81 9.11 6.83
C LEU A 74 9.24 8.52 8.12
N ASN A 75 9.10 7.20 8.17
CA ASN A 75 8.57 6.51 9.36
C ASN A 75 9.56 6.59 10.53
N PHE A 76 10.84 6.26 10.34
CA PHE A 76 11.76 6.08 11.46
C PHE A 76 12.10 7.37 12.23
N LYS A 77 12.23 8.52 11.52
CA LYS A 77 12.58 9.80 12.15
C LYS A 77 11.47 10.37 13.06
N ARG A 78 10.20 9.99 12.85
CA ARG A 78 9.06 10.55 13.61
C ARG A 78 8.68 9.71 14.83
N TYR A 79 8.88 8.39 14.80
CA TYR A 79 8.53 7.52 15.94
C TYR A 79 9.39 7.76 17.18
N THR A 80 10.61 8.27 17.03
CA THR A 80 11.52 8.58 18.16
C THR A 80 11.09 9.78 18.99
N ARG A 81 10.16 10.62 18.50
CA ARG A 81 9.75 11.88 19.16
C ARG A 81 8.51 11.80 20.04
N ASN A 82 7.75 10.69 20.01
CA ASN A 82 6.47 10.59 20.72
C ASN A 82 6.52 9.52 21.83
N ASN A 83 5.96 9.85 23.01
CA ASN A 83 5.78 8.98 24.19
C ASN A 83 5.04 7.64 23.91
N SER A 84 4.53 7.45 22.70
CA SER A 84 3.96 6.20 22.19
C SER A 84 4.93 5.01 22.17
N LEU A 85 6.24 5.22 22.36
CA LEU A 85 7.21 4.13 22.42
C LEU A 85 7.14 3.32 23.73
N ASN A 86 6.53 3.87 24.79
CA ASN A 86 6.40 3.16 26.07
C ASN A 86 5.41 1.98 26.00
N SER A 87 4.50 1.96 25.02
CA SER A 87 3.55 0.85 24.82
C SER A 87 4.09 -0.26 23.91
N VAL A 88 5.29 -0.09 23.34
CA VAL A 88 5.87 -1.02 22.35
C VAL A 88 7.18 -1.57 22.89
N SER A 89 7.33 -2.89 22.88
CA SER A 89 8.55 -3.53 23.38
C SER A 89 9.79 -3.11 22.56
N LEU A 90 10.94 -2.98 23.22
CA LEU A 90 12.24 -2.73 22.55
C LEU A 90 12.53 -3.75 21.43
N LYS A 91 12.04 -4.99 21.56
CA LYS A 91 12.16 -6.03 20.54
C LYS A 91 11.41 -5.68 19.25
N GLN A 92 10.20 -5.12 19.36
CA GLN A 92 9.41 -4.67 18.20
C GLN A 92 10.07 -3.45 17.54
N ILE A 93 10.54 -2.48 18.33
CA ILE A 93 11.26 -1.30 17.83
C ILE A 93 12.48 -1.73 17.02
N ARG A 94 13.34 -2.61 17.60
CA ARG A 94 14.53 -3.14 16.92
C ARG A 94 14.19 -3.96 15.67
N ARG A 95 13.06 -4.67 15.66
CA ARG A 95 12.60 -5.44 14.49
C ARG A 95 12.16 -4.50 13.36
N TYR A 96 11.41 -3.46 13.69
CA TYR A 96 10.95 -2.46 12.72
C TYR A 96 12.12 -1.64 12.17
N ALA A 97 13.02 -1.16 13.04
CA ALA A 97 14.23 -0.42 12.65
C ALA A 97 15.08 -1.21 11.66
N ARG A 98 15.36 -2.48 11.96
CA ARG A 98 16.11 -3.37 11.05
C ARG A 98 15.38 -3.60 9.74
N ARG A 99 14.06 -3.78 9.77
CA ARG A 99 13.28 -3.92 8.54
C ARG A 99 13.41 -2.66 7.68
N SER A 100 13.20 -1.48 8.24
CA SER A 100 13.34 -0.20 7.53
C SER A 100 14.74 -0.01 6.98
N TRP A 101 15.79 -0.29 7.77
CA TRP A 101 17.18 -0.17 7.31
C TRP A 101 17.46 -1.05 6.07
N ARG A 102 16.86 -2.23 5.98
CA ARG A 102 17.03 -3.12 4.81
C ARG A 102 16.33 -2.61 3.56
N PHE A 103 15.17 -1.98 3.71
CA PHE A 103 14.51 -1.30 2.59
C PHE A 103 15.32 -0.08 2.15
N MET A 104 15.87 0.69 3.09
CA MET A 104 16.79 1.80 2.77
C MET A 104 18.04 1.32 2.00
N ASP A 105 18.63 0.20 2.42
CA ASP A 105 19.76 -0.41 1.70
C ASP A 105 19.36 -0.83 0.28
N ALA A 106 18.18 -1.42 0.09
CA ALA A 106 17.65 -1.77 -1.22
C ALA A 106 17.44 -0.54 -2.13
N TYR A 107 16.88 0.55 -1.58
CA TYR A 107 16.63 1.79 -2.31
C TYR A 107 17.92 2.49 -2.73
N ARG A 108 18.93 2.52 -1.86
CA ARG A 108 20.26 3.06 -2.22
C ARG A 108 20.92 2.27 -3.36
N LYS A 109 20.52 1.01 -3.53
CA LYS A 109 20.96 0.12 -4.62
C LYS A 109 20.01 0.18 -5.82
N GLY A 110 19.15 1.19 -5.92
CA GLY A 110 18.29 1.42 -7.08
C GLY A 110 17.08 0.48 -7.21
N LEU A 111 16.85 -0.43 -6.26
CA LEU A 111 15.65 -1.27 -6.26
C LEU A 111 14.45 -0.42 -5.85
N THR A 112 13.28 -0.60 -6.46
CA THR A 112 12.06 0.15 -6.08
C THR A 112 10.86 -0.78 -5.93
N GLY A 113 9.84 -0.32 -5.18
CA GLY A 113 8.53 -0.98 -5.08
C GLY A 113 8.58 -2.48 -4.77
N ILE A 114 7.97 -3.28 -5.66
CA ILE A 114 7.88 -4.74 -5.55
C ILE A 114 9.26 -5.38 -5.61
N VAL A 115 10.17 -4.85 -6.42
CA VAL A 115 11.52 -5.40 -6.57
C VAL A 115 12.31 -5.32 -5.27
N ALA A 116 12.24 -4.17 -4.59
CA ALA A 116 12.85 -4.00 -3.27
C ALA A 116 12.24 -4.96 -2.23
N LEU A 117 10.93 -5.19 -2.27
CA LEU A 117 10.24 -6.15 -1.39
C LEU A 117 10.76 -7.58 -1.62
N HIS A 118 10.90 -8.00 -2.88
CA HIS A 118 11.43 -9.32 -3.23
C HIS A 118 12.88 -9.49 -2.80
N ALA A 119 13.75 -8.51 -3.05
CA ALA A 119 15.14 -8.56 -2.61
C ALA A 119 15.27 -8.64 -1.07
N VAL A 120 14.52 -7.83 -0.32
CA VAL A 120 14.53 -7.88 1.15
C VAL A 120 14.05 -9.25 1.66
N LYS A 121 13.10 -9.89 0.97
CA LYS A 121 12.61 -11.23 1.30
C LYS A 121 13.64 -12.32 1.00
N GLN A 122 14.24 -12.29 -0.19
CA GLN A 122 15.25 -13.26 -0.63
C GLN A 122 16.48 -13.23 0.28
N TYR A 123 16.98 -12.04 0.60
CA TYR A 123 18.17 -11.90 1.42
C TYR A 123 17.89 -11.90 2.92
N ARG A 124 16.70 -12.29 3.40
CA ARG A 124 16.28 -12.12 4.81
C ARG A 124 17.26 -12.69 5.85
N SER A 125 17.94 -13.80 5.56
CA SER A 125 18.99 -14.38 6.40
C SER A 125 20.30 -13.59 6.38
N HIS A 126 20.61 -12.95 5.25
CA HIS A 126 21.78 -12.12 5.08
C HIS A 126 21.59 -10.79 5.81
N ARG A 127 22.64 -10.33 6.48
CA ARG A 127 22.62 -9.02 7.17
C ARG A 127 22.67 -7.83 6.19
N ARG A 128 22.84 -8.09 4.88
CA ARG A 128 22.95 -7.08 3.82
C ARG A 128 22.41 -7.63 2.49
N ILE A 129 21.98 -6.73 1.60
CA ILE A 129 21.70 -7.07 0.20
C ILE A 129 23.03 -6.92 -0.59
N PRO A 130 23.38 -7.78 -1.55
CA PRO A 130 24.60 -7.63 -2.36
C PRO A 130 24.62 -6.30 -3.16
N GLU A 131 25.79 -5.73 -3.44
CA GLU A 131 25.91 -4.51 -4.26
C GLU A 131 25.35 -4.68 -5.68
N ASN A 132 25.56 -5.85 -6.30
CA ASN A 132 25.16 -6.18 -7.67
C ASN A 132 23.73 -6.75 -7.78
N VAL A 133 22.87 -6.51 -6.78
CA VAL A 133 21.52 -7.09 -6.73
C VAL A 133 20.63 -6.67 -7.90
N ILE A 134 20.88 -5.51 -8.51
CA ILE A 134 20.11 -5.02 -9.67
C ILE A 134 20.16 -6.01 -10.84
N ILE A 135 21.28 -6.71 -11.03
CA ILE A 135 21.46 -7.70 -12.10
C ILE A 135 20.48 -8.88 -11.92
N ASN A 136 20.22 -9.27 -10.67
CA ASN A 136 19.33 -10.38 -10.33
C ASN A 136 17.85 -9.99 -10.37
N PHE A 137 17.55 -8.68 -10.47
CA PHE A 137 16.20 -8.14 -10.48
C PHE A 137 16.09 -7.02 -11.53
N PRO A 138 16.08 -7.36 -12.83
CA PRO A 138 15.97 -6.36 -13.87
C PRO A 138 14.69 -5.53 -13.68
N ILE A 139 14.85 -4.21 -13.77
CA ILE A 139 13.76 -3.26 -13.68
C ILE A 139 13.03 -3.34 -15.04
N THR A 140 11.93 -4.10 -15.10
CA THR A 140 11.02 -4.13 -16.26
C THR A 140 10.11 -2.91 -16.27
#